data_AF-A0A537Z9N0-F1
#
_entry.id   AF-A0A537Z9N0-F1
#
_cell.length_a   1.000
_cell.length_b   1.000
_cell.length_c   1.000
_cell.angle_alpha   90.00
_cell.angle_beta   90.00
_cell.angle_gamma   90.00
#
_symmetry.space_group_name_H-M   'P 1'
#
loop_
_entity.id
_entity.type
_entity.pdbx_description
1 polymer ?
#
loop_
_entity_poly.entity_id
_entity_poly.type
_entity_poly.pdbx_seq_one_letter_code
_entity_poly.pdbx_strand_id
1 'polypeptide(L)'
;MRHLARVHPSTEQGRSNREELTRFCTHCAELFGAPTAPADKPLRGRVCGNCGLGVILTCSSATLTAPRAAFLVVTADLRVSASSRAAEDVLAIPDGSYGRPLLSLLTSPAGIGELARAVIRAANGTLAPSTIPVLVASKDLEARIGGCGNPPAALLVLEPVAS
;
A
#
# COMPACT_ATOMS: atom_id res chain seq x y z
N MET A 1 -45.74 -35.73 0.69
CA MET A 1 -44.77 -35.93 1.79
C MET A 1 -43.48 -35.23 1.39
N ARG A 2 -43.05 -34.23 2.16
CA ARG A 2 -41.92 -33.33 1.83
C ARG A 2 -40.61 -33.93 2.36
N HIS A 3 -39.68 -34.26 1.47
CA HIS A 3 -38.32 -34.66 1.82
C HIS A 3 -37.50 -33.40 2.16
N LEU A 4 -37.26 -33.16 3.45
CA LEU A 4 -36.31 -32.17 3.92
C LEU A 4 -34.92 -32.82 3.98
N ALA A 5 -34.00 -32.34 3.14
CA ALA A 5 -32.58 -32.65 3.29
C ALA A 5 -32.05 -31.94 4.55
N ARG A 6 -31.55 -32.72 5.51
CA ARG A 6 -30.80 -32.21 6.67
C ARG A 6 -29.47 -31.64 6.17
N VAL A 7 -29.31 -30.33 6.27
CA VAL A 7 -28.00 -29.68 6.12
C VAL A 7 -27.24 -29.90 7.44
N HIS A 8 -26.15 -30.67 7.37
CA HIS A 8 -25.17 -30.73 8.44
C HIS A 8 -24.36 -29.42 8.45
N PRO A 9 -24.16 -28.76 9.61
CA PRO A 9 -23.19 -27.69 9.71
C PRO A 9 -21.79 -28.30 9.68
N SER A 10 -21.17 -28.32 8.50
CA SER A 10 -19.73 -28.50 8.35
C SER A 10 -19.05 -27.28 8.95
N THR A 11 -18.87 -27.33 10.26
CA THR A 11 -17.96 -26.46 10.99
C THR A 11 -16.56 -27.02 10.71
N GLU A 12 -15.58 -26.15 10.45
CA GLU A 12 -14.16 -26.43 10.16
C GLU A 12 -13.72 -26.20 8.69
N GLN A 13 -13.75 -24.94 8.27
CA GLN A 13 -12.78 -24.44 7.28
C GLN A 13 -12.55 -22.94 7.48
N GLY A 14 -11.30 -22.59 7.80
CA GLY A 14 -10.79 -21.22 7.74
C GLY A 14 -10.58 -20.55 9.09
N ARG A 15 -9.53 -20.94 9.83
CA ARG A 15 -8.71 -19.92 10.53
C ARG A 15 -8.05 -19.08 9.43
N SER A 16 -8.82 -18.19 8.82
CA SER A 16 -8.38 -17.31 7.75
C SER A 16 -7.24 -16.46 8.29
N ASN A 17 -6.07 -16.63 7.66
CA ASN A 17 -4.93 -15.72 7.64
C ASN A 17 -5.31 -14.31 8.10
N ARG A 18 -5.18 -14.04 9.40
CA ARG A 18 -5.53 -12.73 9.95
C ARG A 18 -4.41 -11.82 9.48
N GLU A 19 -4.67 -11.07 8.43
CA GLU A 19 -3.67 -10.26 7.75
C GLU A 19 -2.92 -9.41 8.79
N GLU A 20 -1.63 -9.68 8.93
CA GLU A 20 -0.81 -9.00 9.91
C GLU A 20 -0.62 -7.56 9.46
N LEU A 21 -1.01 -6.61 10.32
CA LEU A 21 -0.99 -5.20 10.01
C LEU A 21 0.22 -4.52 10.65
N THR A 22 0.77 -3.56 9.93
CA THR A 22 1.79 -2.64 10.44
C THR A 22 1.32 -1.20 10.27
N ARG A 23 1.95 -0.29 11.00
CA ARG A 23 1.78 1.15 10.83
C ARG A 23 3.05 1.75 10.28
N PHE A 24 2.92 2.79 9.46
CA PHE A 24 4.08 3.45 8.86
C PHE A 24 3.88 4.95 8.73
N CYS A 25 4.97 5.70 8.80
CA CYS A 25 4.98 7.13 8.49
C CYS A 25 5.04 7.36 6.98
N THR A 26 4.14 8.16 6.42
CA THR A 26 4.09 8.47 4.98
C THR A 26 5.29 9.25 4.43
N HIS A 27 6.16 9.78 5.29
CA HIS A 27 7.33 10.57 4.88
C HIS A 27 8.65 9.87 5.20
N CYS A 28 8.94 9.56 6.47
CA CYS A 28 10.22 8.93 6.84
C CYS A 28 10.22 7.39 6.75
N ALA A 29 9.06 6.78 6.46
CA ALA A 29 8.90 5.34 6.38
C ALA A 29 9.31 4.59 7.66
N GLU A 30 9.26 5.26 8.81
CA GLU A 30 9.37 4.60 10.12
C GLU A 30 8.21 3.61 10.31
N LEU A 31 8.51 2.42 10.82
CA LEU A 31 7.52 1.40 11.12
C LEU A 31 7.11 1.44 12.59
N PHE A 32 5.83 1.19 12.84
CA PHE A 32 5.27 1.09 14.17
C PHE A 32 4.47 -0.20 14.28
N GLY A 33 4.45 -0.79 15.47
CA GLY A 33 3.68 -2.02 15.71
C GLY A 33 2.19 -1.87 15.36
N ALA A 34 1.49 -2.99 15.22
CA ALA A 34 0.09 -3.07 14.78
C ALA A 34 -0.83 -2.08 15.54
N PRO A 35 -1.94 -1.64 14.91
CA PRO A 35 -2.94 -0.84 15.59
C PRO A 35 -3.45 -1.57 16.84
N THR A 36 -3.39 -0.92 18.00
CA THR A 36 -3.95 -1.47 19.26
C THR A 36 -5.45 -1.20 19.42
N ALA A 37 -6.01 -0.30 18.60
CA ALA A 37 -7.42 0.06 18.57
C ALA A 37 -8.11 -0.51 17.30
N PRO A 38 -9.42 -0.80 17.36
CA PRO A 38 -10.18 -1.24 16.19
C PRO A 38 -10.11 -0.22 15.04
N ALA A 39 -10.08 -0.73 13.80
CA ALA A 39 -9.81 0.03 12.56
C ALA A 39 -10.75 1.24 12.31
N ASP A 40 -11.94 1.23 12.92
CA ASP A 40 -12.97 2.26 12.72
C ASP A 40 -12.78 3.49 13.61
N LYS A 41 -11.86 3.46 14.59
CA LYS A 41 -11.56 4.64 15.42
C LYS A 41 -10.43 5.47 14.81
N PRO A 42 -10.61 6.79 14.64
CA PRO A 42 -9.53 7.67 14.21
C PRO A 42 -8.36 7.57 15.18
N LEU A 43 -7.17 7.24 14.67
CA LEU A 43 -5.93 7.33 15.45
C LEU A 43 -5.79 8.78 15.97
N ARG A 44 -5.73 8.96 17.30
CA ARG A 44 -5.32 10.24 17.89
C ARG A 44 -3.79 10.35 17.75
N GLY A 45 -3.29 11.51 17.35
CA GLY A 45 -1.85 11.70 17.08
C GLY A 45 -1.39 11.06 15.76
N ARG A 46 -2.03 11.41 14.64
CA ARG A 46 -1.66 10.88 13.31
C ARG A 46 -0.32 11.40 12.80
N VAL A 47 0.19 12.52 13.32
CA VAL A 47 1.49 13.04 12.91
C VAL A 47 2.59 12.13 13.49
N CYS A 48 3.56 11.80 12.66
CA CYS A 48 4.68 10.97 13.06
C CYS A 48 5.51 11.67 14.15
N GLY A 49 5.63 11.06 15.33
CA GLY A 49 6.47 11.58 16.41
C GLY A 49 7.97 11.49 16.14
N ASN A 50 8.41 10.69 15.16
CA ASN A 50 9.83 10.56 14.79
C ASN A 50 10.30 11.74 13.92
N CYS A 51 9.55 12.08 12.87
CA CYS A 51 9.97 13.13 11.93
C CYS A 51 9.14 14.43 11.99
N GLY A 52 7.97 14.43 12.62
CA GLY A 52 7.09 15.60 12.70
C GLY A 52 6.40 16.02 11.38
N LEU A 53 6.70 15.35 10.26
CA LEU A 53 6.24 15.76 8.92
C LEU A 53 5.16 14.84 8.33
N GLY A 54 5.36 13.53 8.43
CA GLY A 54 4.45 12.54 7.84
C GLY A 54 3.26 12.21 8.74
N VAL A 55 2.25 11.58 8.15
CA VAL A 55 1.15 10.97 8.90
C VAL A 55 1.34 9.47 9.03
N ILE A 56 0.75 8.85 10.05
CA ILE A 56 0.82 7.43 10.32
C ILE A 56 -0.39 6.75 9.66
N LEU A 57 -0.12 5.85 8.73
CA LEU A 57 -1.12 5.00 8.08
C LEU A 57 -0.92 3.54 8.49
N THR A 58 -1.89 2.70 8.16
CA THR A 58 -1.86 1.25 8.37
C THR A 58 -1.85 0.54 7.02
N CYS A 59 -1.09 -0.53 6.90
CA CYS A 59 -1.09 -1.43 5.75
C CYS A 59 -0.83 -2.87 6.20
N SER A 60 -0.89 -3.82 5.27
CA SER A 60 -0.41 -5.19 5.47
C SER A 60 1.10 -5.20 5.69
N SER A 61 1.59 -5.98 6.67
CA SER A 61 3.03 -6.18 6.91
C SER A 61 3.72 -6.86 5.72
N ALA A 62 2.95 -7.59 4.90
CA ALA A 62 3.44 -8.17 3.65
C ALA A 62 3.70 -7.11 2.56
N THR A 63 3.00 -5.96 2.60
CA THR A 63 3.20 -4.86 1.65
C THR A 63 4.44 -4.03 1.99
N LEU A 64 4.63 -3.68 3.26
CA LEU A 64 5.76 -2.85 3.70
C LEU A 64 6.58 -3.59 4.76
N THR A 65 7.67 -4.20 4.31
CA THR A 65 8.47 -5.13 5.11
C THR A 65 9.68 -4.50 5.78
N ALA A 66 10.10 -3.31 5.35
CA ALA A 66 11.31 -2.65 5.84
C ALA A 66 11.07 -1.17 6.17
N PRO A 67 11.73 -0.65 7.23
CA PRO A 67 11.72 0.79 7.49
C PRO A 67 12.52 1.53 6.42
N ARG A 68 12.28 2.85 6.29
CA ARG A 68 12.99 3.73 5.34
C ARG A 68 12.82 3.35 3.85
N ALA A 69 11.81 2.53 3.53
CA ALA A 69 11.54 2.10 2.17
C ALA A 69 11.13 3.26 1.23
N ALA A 70 11.44 3.11 -0.05
CA ALA A 70 10.93 3.98 -1.11
C ALA A 70 9.48 3.58 -1.43
N PHE A 71 8.52 4.49 -1.25
CA PHE A 71 7.14 4.23 -1.64
C PHE A 71 6.36 5.48 -2.02
N LEU A 72 5.24 5.25 -2.70
CA LEU A 72 4.18 6.24 -2.97
C LEU A 72 2.87 5.80 -2.30
N VAL A 73 2.12 6.77 -1.79
CA VAL A 73 0.71 6.60 -1.45
C VAL A 73 -0.13 7.21 -2.55
N VAL A 74 -1.04 6.43 -3.14
CA VAL A 74 -1.78 6.78 -4.34
C VAL A 74 -3.28 6.60 -4.11
N THR A 75 -4.07 7.62 -4.44
CA THR A 75 -5.54 7.58 -4.34
C THR A 75 -6.17 6.85 -5.53
N ALA A 76 -7.46 6.50 -5.42
CA ALA A 76 -8.17 5.74 -6.45
C ALA A 76 -8.29 6.46 -7.81
N ASP A 77 -8.13 7.79 -7.84
CA ASP A 77 -8.03 8.61 -9.06
C ASP A 77 -6.61 8.65 -9.65
N LEU A 78 -5.72 7.76 -9.19
CA LEU A 78 -4.33 7.60 -9.63
C LEU A 78 -3.46 8.84 -9.39
N ARG A 79 -3.72 9.59 -8.32
CA ARG A 79 -2.87 10.70 -7.90
C ARG A 79 -2.05 10.36 -6.66
N VAL A 80 -0.81 10.84 -6.62
CA VAL A 80 0.04 10.69 -5.44
C VAL A 80 -0.45 11.60 -4.33
N SER A 81 -0.79 11.04 -3.18
CA SER A 81 -1.18 11.78 -1.97
C SER A 81 -0.05 11.89 -0.95
N ALA A 82 0.97 11.04 -1.02
CA ALA A 82 2.20 11.16 -0.24
C ALA A 82 3.35 10.36 -0.89
N SER A 83 4.58 10.71 -0.52
CA SER A 83 5.80 10.02 -0.95
C SER A 83 6.76 9.92 0.21
N SER A 84 7.41 8.77 0.35
CA SER A 84 8.52 8.66 1.28
C SER A 84 9.73 9.45 0.79
N ARG A 85 10.59 9.87 1.71
CA ARG A 85 11.85 10.55 1.39
C ARG A 85 12.71 9.74 0.41
N ALA A 86 12.79 8.42 0.62
CA ALA A 86 13.56 7.54 -0.27
C ALA A 86 12.94 7.43 -1.67
N ALA A 87 11.61 7.58 -1.81
CA ALA A 87 10.98 7.61 -3.13
C ALA A 87 11.27 8.91 -3.89
N GLU A 88 11.40 10.05 -3.19
CA GLU A 88 11.80 11.31 -3.83
C GLU A 88 13.17 11.19 -4.49
N ASP A 89 14.13 10.54 -3.80
CA ASP A 89 15.46 10.25 -4.33
C ASP A 89 15.42 9.30 -5.55
N VAL A 90 14.54 8.29 -5.51
CA VAL A 90 14.35 7.33 -6.63
C VAL A 90 13.75 8.01 -7.84
N LEU A 91 12.74 8.86 -7.63
CA LEU A 91 12.03 9.58 -8.68
C LEU A 91 12.87 10.70 -9.31
N ALA A 92 13.80 11.31 -8.55
CA ALA A 92 14.64 12.43 -8.97
C ALA A 92 13.83 13.62 -9.53
N ILE A 93 12.70 13.96 -8.87
CA ILE A 93 11.80 15.04 -9.31
C ILE A 93 12.00 16.28 -8.44
N PRO A 94 12.48 17.40 -8.99
CA PRO A 94 12.79 18.61 -8.22
C PRO A 94 11.59 19.21 -7.48
N ASP A 95 10.40 19.16 -8.09
CA ASP A 95 9.18 19.78 -7.56
C ASP A 95 8.37 18.84 -6.65
N GLY A 96 8.89 17.65 -6.36
CA GLY A 96 8.19 16.61 -5.63
C GLY A 96 7.11 15.87 -6.43
N SER A 97 6.55 14.83 -5.81
CA SER A 97 5.59 13.92 -6.43
C SER A 97 4.13 14.18 -6.03
N TYR A 98 3.90 14.96 -4.97
CA TYR A 98 2.55 15.22 -4.45
C TYR A 98 1.60 15.79 -5.51
N GLY A 99 0.39 15.24 -5.56
CA GLY A 99 -0.67 15.65 -6.49
C GLY A 99 -0.44 15.22 -7.94
N ARG A 100 0.74 14.72 -8.30
CA ARG A 100 1.03 14.30 -9.68
C ARG A 100 0.26 13.02 -10.04
N PRO A 101 -0.16 12.85 -11.30
CA PRO A 101 -0.68 11.57 -11.78
C PRO A 101 0.40 10.49 -11.69
N LEU A 102 0.07 9.32 -11.14
CA LEU A 102 1.00 8.19 -11.02
C LEU A 102 1.68 7.85 -12.34
N LEU A 103 0.90 7.81 -13.43
CA LEU A 103 1.36 7.44 -14.77
C LEU A 103 2.26 8.51 -15.42
N SER A 104 2.40 9.68 -14.80
CA SER A 104 3.41 10.68 -15.20
C SER A 104 4.77 10.45 -14.54
N LEU A 105 4.82 9.62 -13.49
CA LEU A 105 6.01 9.35 -12.69
C LEU A 105 6.67 8.02 -13.07
N LEU A 106 5.84 7.03 -13.43
CA LEU A 106 6.29 5.69 -13.71
C LEU A 106 5.39 4.99 -14.74
N THR A 107 6.00 4.07 -15.47
CA THR A 107 5.31 3.17 -16.41
C THR A 107 5.55 1.72 -15.99
N SER A 108 4.98 0.76 -16.71
CA SER A 108 5.18 -0.67 -16.46
C SER A 108 5.43 -1.41 -17.78
N PRO A 109 6.46 -2.27 -17.86
CA PRO A 109 6.63 -3.22 -18.96
C PRO A 109 5.44 -4.19 -19.11
N ALA A 110 4.71 -4.47 -18.03
CA ALA A 110 3.47 -5.26 -18.06
C ALA A 110 2.26 -4.48 -18.60
N GLY A 111 2.43 -3.18 -18.89
CA GLY A 111 1.42 -2.29 -19.45
C GLY A 111 0.80 -1.35 -18.42
N ILE A 112 0.59 -0.09 -18.81
CA ILE A 112 0.03 0.97 -17.96
C ILE A 112 -1.35 0.63 -17.39
N GLY A 113 -2.16 -0.13 -18.15
CA GLY A 113 -3.50 -0.54 -17.72
C GLY A 113 -3.46 -1.56 -16.59
N GLU A 114 -2.47 -2.46 -16.56
CA GLU A 114 -2.35 -3.46 -15.49
C GLU A 114 -1.88 -2.80 -14.19
N LEU A 115 -0.89 -1.92 -14.28
CA LEU A 115 -0.46 -1.08 -13.16
C LEU A 115 -1.64 -0.27 -12.58
N ALA A 116 -2.38 0.44 -13.43
CA ALA A 116 -3.53 1.22 -12.98
C ALA A 116 -4.58 0.36 -12.27
N ARG A 117 -4.90 -0.83 -12.80
CA ARG A 117 -5.86 -1.75 -12.17
C ARG A 117 -5.38 -2.25 -10.81
N ALA A 118 -4.11 -2.62 -10.67
CA ALA A 118 -3.58 -3.07 -9.39
C ALA A 118 -3.64 -1.97 -8.32
N VAL A 119 -3.28 -0.74 -8.70
CA VAL A 119 -3.36 0.43 -7.81
C VAL A 119 -4.81 0.72 -7.43
N ILE A 120 -5.75 0.72 -8.39
CA ILE A 120 -7.17 0.97 -8.11
C ILE A 120 -7.74 -0.12 -7.19
N ARG A 121 -7.39 -1.40 -7.39
CA ARG A 121 -7.83 -2.49 -6.49
C ARG A 121 -7.34 -2.27 -5.06
N ALA A 122 -6.07 -1.92 -4.89
CA ALA A 122 -5.48 -1.61 -3.59
C ALA A 122 -6.12 -0.36 -2.95
N ALA A 123 -6.32 0.70 -3.73
CA ALA A 123 -6.94 1.95 -3.28
C ALA A 123 -8.43 1.81 -2.93
N ASN A 124 -9.08 0.71 -3.33
CA ASN A 124 -10.43 0.34 -2.89
C ASN A 124 -10.45 -0.59 -1.67
N GLY A 125 -9.29 -0.80 -1.01
CA GLY A 125 -9.21 -1.54 0.25
C GLY A 125 -8.69 -2.97 0.15
N THR A 126 -8.18 -3.39 -1.02
CA THR A 126 -7.49 -4.69 -1.13
C THR A 126 -6.14 -4.61 -0.43
N LEU A 127 -5.97 -5.31 0.69
CA LEU A 127 -4.72 -5.30 1.46
C LEU A 127 -3.68 -6.31 0.97
N ALA A 128 -4.12 -7.44 0.38
CA ALA A 128 -3.25 -8.47 -0.16
C ALA A 128 -2.33 -7.89 -1.26
N PRO A 129 -0.99 -7.97 -1.11
CA PRO A 129 -0.08 -7.31 -2.02
C PRO A 129 0.01 -8.03 -3.37
N SER A 130 0.20 -7.25 -4.44
CA SER A 130 0.60 -7.73 -5.77
C SER A 130 1.90 -7.06 -6.19
N THR A 131 2.79 -7.78 -6.88
CA THR A 131 4.04 -7.22 -7.42
C THR A 131 3.93 -7.01 -8.93
N ILE A 132 4.32 -5.83 -9.40
CA ILE A 132 4.31 -5.46 -10.82
C ILE A 132 5.66 -4.82 -11.19
N PRO A 133 6.30 -5.20 -12.31
CA PRO A 133 7.50 -4.51 -12.77
C PRO A 133 7.17 -3.07 -13.19
N VAL A 134 8.00 -2.11 -12.80
CA VAL A 134 7.84 -0.70 -13.13
C VAL A 134 9.14 -0.08 -13.62
N LEU A 135 8.99 0.93 -14.45
CA LEU A 135 10.08 1.75 -14.97
C LEU A 135 9.97 3.15 -14.38
N VAL A 136 11.02 3.57 -13.68
CA VAL A 136 11.10 4.87 -13.01
C VAL A 136 12.40 5.55 -13.39
N ALA A 137 12.34 6.70 -14.06
CA ALA A 137 13.55 7.43 -14.50
C ALA A 137 14.60 6.52 -15.18
N SER A 138 14.13 5.64 -16.09
CA SER A 138 14.93 4.63 -16.80
C SER A 138 15.57 3.53 -15.94
N LYS A 139 15.11 3.35 -14.69
CA LYS A 139 15.49 2.23 -13.81
C LYS A 139 14.37 1.20 -13.77
N ASP A 140 14.73 -0.06 -13.95
CA ASP A 140 13.85 -1.21 -13.73
C ASP A 140 13.73 -1.49 -12.23
N LEU A 141 12.50 -1.47 -11.73
CA LEU A 141 12.16 -1.73 -10.34
C LEU A 141 10.95 -2.69 -10.28
N GLU A 142 10.71 -3.25 -9.10
CA GLU A 142 9.43 -3.88 -8.77
C GLU A 142 8.60 -2.93 -7.90
N ALA A 143 7.30 -2.84 -8.20
CA ALA A 143 6.32 -2.18 -7.35
C ALA A 143 5.51 -3.23 -6.61
N ARG A 144 5.68 -3.31 -5.29
CA ARG A 144 4.78 -4.07 -4.41
C ARG A 144 3.61 -3.19 -3.99
N ILE A 145 2.40 -3.61 -4.34
CA ILE A 145 1.20 -2.78 -4.26
C ILE A 145 0.19 -3.42 -3.32
N GLY A 146 -0.19 -2.73 -2.25
CA GLY A 146 -1.24 -3.15 -1.32
C GLY A 146 -2.03 -1.96 -0.77
N GLY A 147 -3.17 -2.20 -0.15
CA GLY A 147 -4.01 -1.16 0.42
C GLY A 147 -3.43 -0.53 1.69
N CYS A 148 -3.76 0.73 1.95
CA CYS A 148 -3.41 1.42 3.17
C CYS A 148 -4.42 2.50 3.59
N GLY A 149 -4.39 2.85 4.87
CA GLY A 149 -5.09 4.02 5.41
C GLY A 149 -6.62 3.90 5.57
N ASN A 150 -7.20 4.92 6.19
CA ASN A 150 -8.65 5.17 6.27
C ASN A 150 -8.88 6.70 6.19
N PRO A 151 -9.35 7.25 5.05
CA PRO A 151 -9.91 6.54 3.89
C PRO A 151 -8.89 5.69 3.10
N PRO A 152 -9.35 4.66 2.36
CA PRO A 152 -8.47 3.77 1.59
C PRO A 152 -7.64 4.49 0.52
N ALA A 153 -6.38 4.08 0.41
CA ALA A 153 -5.43 4.44 -0.64
C ALA A 153 -4.55 3.22 -0.97
N ALA A 154 -3.81 3.26 -2.07
CA ALA A 154 -2.81 2.26 -2.40
C ALA A 154 -1.43 2.69 -1.88
N LEU A 155 -0.68 1.74 -1.33
CA LEU A 155 0.73 1.85 -1.02
C LEU A 155 1.52 1.10 -2.11
N LEU A 156 2.39 1.80 -2.82
CA LEU A 156 3.28 1.24 -3.85
C LEU A 156 4.72 1.33 -3.34
N VAL A 157 5.29 0.22 -2.89
CA VAL A 157 6.69 0.13 -2.47
C VAL A 157 7.56 -0.17 -3.68
N LEU A 158 8.59 0.65 -3.89
CA LEU A 158 9.52 0.57 -5.01
C LEU A 158 10.81 -0.13 -4.56
N GLU A 159 11.10 -1.28 -5.15
CA GLU A 159 12.25 -2.11 -4.79
C GLU A 159 13.11 -2.38 -6.04
N PRO A 160 14.45 -2.39 -5.93
CA PRO A 160 15.30 -2.87 -7.01
C PRO A 160 14.96 -4.33 -7.35
N VAL A 161 14.97 -4.67 -8.64
CA VAL A 161 14.86 -6.06 -9.07
C VAL A 161 16.05 -6.83 -8.48
N ALA A 162 15.79 -7.85 -7.69
CA ALA A 162 16.85 -8.70 -7.15
C ALA A 162 17.62 -9.32 -8.34
N SER A 163 18.89 -8.96 -8.46
CA SER A 163 19.82 -9.51 -9.47
C SER A 163 20.34 -10.87 -9.05
#